data_AF-A0A6S6RRA9-F1
#
_entry.id   AF-A0A6S6RRA9-F1
#
_cell.length_a   1.000
_cell.length_b   1.000
_cell.length_c   1.000
_cell.angle_alpha   90.00
_cell.angle_beta   90.00
_cell.angle_gamma   90.00
#
_symmetry.space_group_name_H-M   'P 1'
#
loop_
_entity.id
_entity.type
_entity.pdbx_description
1 polymer ?
#
loop_
_entity_poly.entity_id
_entity_poly.type
_entity_poly.pdbx_seq_one_letter_code
_entity_poly.pdbx_strand_id
1 'polypeptide(L)' 'MADPHNPNPYRANGVVRNIDDWYAAFNVEKEHKLYLAPKDRIHIW' A
#
# COMPACT_ATOMS: atom_id res chain seq x y z
N MET A 1 10.78 -15.46 -21.82
CA MET A 1 10.50 -14.15 -21.17
C MET A 1 9.77 -14.44 -19.86
N ALA A 2 10.08 -13.71 -18.79
CA ALA A 2 9.35 -13.80 -17.53
C ALA A 2 8.13 -12.87 -17.53
N ASP A 3 7.14 -13.19 -16.69
CA ASP A 3 5.97 -12.32 -16.47
C ASP A 3 6.43 -10.97 -15.88
N PRO A 4 6.15 -9.82 -16.52
CA PRO A 4 6.56 -8.50 -16.03
C PRO A 4 5.69 -8.02 -14.87
N HIS A 5 4.59 -8.70 -14.56
CA HIS A 5 3.71 -8.30 -13.47
C HIS A 5 4.32 -8.66 -12.12
N ASN A 6 4.20 -7.72 -11.18
CA ASN A 6 4.54 -8.00 -9.80
C ASN A 6 3.70 -9.19 -9.28
N PRO A 7 4.28 -10.07 -8.43
CA PRO A 7 3.52 -11.11 -7.76
C PRO A 7 2.30 -10.57 -7.02
N ASN A 8 1.23 -11.37 -6.95
CA ASN A 8 -0.07 -10.96 -6.39
C ASN A 8 0.00 -10.24 -5.03
N PRO A 9 0.82 -10.66 -4.04
CA PRO A 9 0.89 -9.97 -2.76
C PRO A 9 1.33 -8.50 -2.87
N TYR A 10 2.23 -8.19 -3.81
CA TYR A 10 2.72 -6.82 -4.02
C TYR A 10 1.71 -5.97 -4.80
N ARG A 11 0.97 -6.59 -5.72
CA ARG A 11 -0.11 -5.90 -6.44
C ARG A 11 -1.22 -5.42 -5.51
N ALA A 12 -1.58 -6.22 -4.51
CA ALA A 12 -2.56 -5.82 -3.50
C ALA A 12 -1.93 -4.95 -2.40
N ASN A 13 -1.02 -5.52 -1.61
CA ASN A 13 -0.52 -4.87 -0.39
C ASN A 13 0.42 -3.70 -0.66
N GLY A 14 1.16 -3.74 -1.77
CA GLY A 14 2.07 -2.65 -2.15
C GLY A 14 1.33 -1.38 -2.56
N VAL A 15 0.12 -1.53 -3.14
CA VAL A 15 -0.68 -0.40 -3.62
C VAL A 15 -1.50 0.21 -2.49
N VAL A 16 -2.28 -0.59 -1.74
CA VAL A 16 -3.24 -0.09 -0.74
C VAL A 16 -2.60 0.79 0.35
N ARG A 17 -1.34 0.50 0.72
CA ARG A 17 -0.63 1.28 1.75
C ARG A 17 -0.25 2.71 1.33
N ASN A 18 -0.43 3.05 0.04
CA ASN A 18 -0.28 4.41 -0.49
C ASN A 18 -1.62 5.14 -0.66
N ILE A 19 -2.76 4.51 -0.35
CA ILE A 19 -4.09 5.10 -0.49
C ILE A 19 -4.56 5.59 0.88
N ASP A 20 -4.83 6.88 1.02
CA ASP A 20 -5.20 7.46 2.32
C ASP A 20 -6.54 6.93 2.84
N ASP A 21 -7.55 6.81 1.98
CA ASP A 21 -8.87 6.28 2.36
C ASP A 21 -8.82 4.84 2.88
N TRP A 22 -7.82 4.05 2.46
CA TRP A 22 -7.64 2.69 2.97
C TRP A 22 -7.29 2.70 4.46
N TYR A 23 -6.54 3.69 4.96
CA TYR A 23 -6.25 3.81 6.39
C TYR A 23 -7.52 4.08 7.19
N ALA A 24 -8.42 4.92 6.68
CA ALA A 24 -9.69 5.23 7.32
C ALA A 24 -10.67 4.04 7.27
N ALA A 25 -10.76 3.37 6.12
CA ALA A 25 -11.68 2.25 5.92
C ALA A 25 -11.36 1.04 6.82
N PHE A 26 -10.09 0.82 7.16
CA PHE A 26 -9.63 -0.35 7.91
C PHE A 26 -9.02 -0.02 9.28
N ASN A 27 -9.09 1.25 9.71
CA ASN A 27 -8.49 1.75 10.96
C ASN A 27 -7.00 1.32 11.12
N VAL A 28 -6.18 1.62 10.11
CA VAL A 28 -4.78 1.19 10.08
C VAL A 28 -3.91 2.13 10.93
N GLU A 29 -3.43 1.60 12.05
CA GLU A 29 -2.52 2.26 13.00
C GLU A 29 -1.03 1.91 12.76
N LYS A 30 -0.12 2.59 13.45
CA LYS A 30 1.35 2.55 13.23
C LYS A 30 1.98 1.18 13.48
N GLU A 31 1.34 0.39 14.31
CA GLU A 31 1.75 -0.93 14.76
C GLU A 31 1.44 -2.00 13.70
N HIS A 32 0.56 -1.69 12.74
CA HIS A 32 0.17 -2.63 11.69
C HIS A 32 1.25 -2.79 10.64
N LYS A 33 1.44 -4.03 10.19
CA LYS A 33 2.50 -4.44 9.25
C LYS A 33 2.54 -3.64 7.95
N LEU A 34 1.40 -3.19 7.44
CA LEU A 34 1.31 -2.46 6.17
C LEU A 34 1.34 -0.94 6.32
N TYR A 35 1.38 -0.42 7.56
CA TYR A 35 1.43 1.02 7.80
C TYR A 35 2.64 1.65 7.08
N LEU A 36 2.39 2.82 6.48
CA LEU A 36 3.39 3.69 5.90
C LEU A 36 3.08 5.11 6.35
N ALA A 37 4.09 5.83 6.83
CA ALA A 37 3.90 7.20 7.29
C ALA A 37 3.44 8.08 6.12
N PRO A 38 2.57 9.09 6.34
CA PRO A 38 2.04 9.90 5.25
C PRO A 38 3.10 10.48 4.30
N LYS A 39 4.24 10.92 4.84
CA LYS A 39 5.36 11.46 4.06
C LYS A 39 6.07 10.46 3.14
N ASP A 40 5.91 9.17 3.40
CA ASP A 40 6.57 8.08 2.66
C ASP A 40 5.61 7.46 1.63
N ARG A 41 4.34 7.90 1.59
CA ARG A 41 3.35 7.43 0.62
C ARG A 41 3.59 8.08 -0.74
N ILE A 42 3.40 7.30 -1.78
CA ILE A 42 3.55 7.74 -3.16
C ILE A 42 2.18 8.15 -3.71
N HIS A 43 2.08 9.41 -4.13
CA HIS A 43 0.95 9.95 -4.90
C HIS A 43 1.48 10.34 -6.28
N ILE A 44 0.91 9.74 -7.34
CA ILE A 44 1.35 9.96 -8.72
C ILE A 44 0.46 11.00 -9.42
N TRP A 45 -0.83 10.92 -9.15
CA TRP A 45 -1.88 11.81 -9.66
C TRP A 45 -2.35 12.74 -8.54
#